data_AF-A0A3G6MYI3-F1
#
_entry.id   AF-A0A3G6MYI3-F1
#
_cell.length_a   1.000
_cell.length_b   1.000
_cell.length_c   1.000
_cell.angle_alpha   90.00
_cell.angle_beta   90.00
_cell.angle_gamma   90.00
#
_symmetry.space_group_name_H-M   'P 1'
#
loop_
_entity.id
_entity.type
_entity.pdbx_description
1 polymer ?
#
loop_
_entity_poly.entity_id
_entity_poly.type
_entity_poly.pdbx_seq_one_letter_code
_entity_poly.pdbx_strand_id
1 'polypeptide(L)'
;MKKFTFYTVLASLLFAVLSCEKEYQRPRKYEVDLFKNEKKDSNQAYIMSEDEAYGISDMVVASSDISVTDSSSGRGKAIYIYSINSGDLLFSKRDSVISYPYRFLSNQRLNLKKEENDSVYVFLEKLKGYKSIAEVKQIKYQWLKGAPVYLLDNAKK
;
A
#
# COMPACT_ATOMS: atom_id res chain seq x y z
N MET A 1 -62.31 34.82 29.68
CA MET A 1 -61.35 33.90 29.05
C MET A 1 -61.29 33.95 27.51
N LYS A 2 -62.19 34.65 26.79
CA LYS A 2 -62.19 34.68 25.30
C LYS A 2 -61.12 35.58 24.64
N LYS A 3 -60.61 36.61 25.34
CA LYS A 3 -59.59 37.53 24.77
C LYS A 3 -58.19 36.90 24.75
N PHE A 4 -57.85 36.07 25.74
CA PHE A 4 -56.53 35.43 25.86
C PHE A 4 -56.32 34.34 24.80
N THR A 5 -57.38 33.62 24.43
CA THR A 5 -57.39 32.67 23.31
C THR A 5 -57.23 33.35 21.95
N PHE A 6 -57.73 34.58 21.80
CA PHE A 6 -57.58 35.31 20.54
C PHE A 6 -56.13 35.77 20.30
N TYR A 7 -55.45 36.27 21.34
CA TYR A 7 -54.04 36.69 21.22
C TYR A 7 -53.08 35.53 21.00
N THR A 8 -53.36 34.35 21.58
CA THR A 8 -52.55 33.15 21.37
C THR A 8 -52.70 32.57 19.97
N VAL A 9 -53.91 32.58 19.40
CA VAL A 9 -54.15 32.20 18.00
C VAL A 9 -53.50 33.20 17.03
N LEU A 10 -53.59 34.50 17.31
CA LEU A 10 -52.95 35.53 16.48
C LEU A 10 -51.40 35.45 16.52
N ALA A 11 -50.83 35.16 17.69
CA ALA A 11 -49.38 34.95 17.84
C ALA A 11 -48.90 33.69 17.09
N SER A 12 -49.65 32.59 17.16
CA SER A 12 -49.36 31.36 16.40
C SER A 12 -49.37 31.60 14.88
N LEU A 13 -50.34 32.38 14.40
CA LEU A 13 -50.45 32.71 12.98
C LEU A 13 -49.26 33.56 12.49
N LEU A 14 -48.76 34.47 13.32
CA LEU A 14 -47.60 35.33 12.99
C LEU A 14 -46.28 34.56 12.94
N PHE A 15 -46.10 33.53 13.79
CA PHE A 15 -44.91 32.67 13.74
C PHE A 15 -44.87 31.79 12.49
N ALA A 16 -46.02 31.38 11.96
CA ALA A 16 -46.09 30.56 10.75
C ALA A 16 -45.63 31.29 9.47
N VAL A 17 -45.71 32.63 9.42
CA VAL A 17 -45.31 33.42 8.24
C VAL A 17 -43.81 33.72 8.19
N LEU A 18 -43.08 33.58 9.30
CA LEU A 18 -41.64 33.84 9.40
C LEU A 18 -40.78 32.62 9.04
N SER A 19 -41.35 31.42 8.98
CA SER A 19 -40.64 30.17 8.69
C SER A 19 -40.65 29.82 7.20
N CYS A 20 -40.24 30.78 6.36
CA CYS A 20 -39.96 30.53 4.96
C CYS A 20 -38.44 30.49 4.77
N GLU A 21 -37.81 29.40 5.24
CA GLU A 21 -36.43 29.11 4.92
C GLU A 21 -36.34 28.80 3.42
N LYS A 22 -35.74 29.72 2.67
CA LYS A 22 -35.43 29.48 1.25
C LYS A 22 -34.24 28.54 1.19
N GLU A 23 -34.49 27.26 0.91
CA GLU A 23 -33.42 26.33 0.57
C GLU A 23 -32.67 26.85 -0.66
N TYR A 24 -31.35 27.00 -0.53
CA TYR A 24 -30.48 27.44 -1.61
C TYR A 24 -30.47 26.37 -2.72
N GLN A 25 -31.25 26.62 -3.78
CA GLN A 25 -31.22 25.83 -5.00
C GLN A 25 -29.98 26.23 -5.80
N ARG A 26 -28.90 25.44 -5.71
CA ARG A 26 -27.68 25.68 -6.50
C ARG A 26 -28.06 25.73 -7.99
N PRO A 27 -27.77 26.82 -8.73
CA PRO A 27 -28.07 26.89 -10.15
C PRO A 27 -27.31 25.78 -10.90
N ARG A 28 -28.02 24.79 -11.44
CA ARG A 28 -27.43 23.69 -12.25
C ARG A 28 -26.82 24.15 -13.58
N LYS A 29 -26.86 25.46 -13.89
CA LYS A 29 -26.56 26.01 -15.21
C LYS A 29 -25.07 25.97 -15.58
N TYR A 30 -24.19 25.59 -14.66
CA TYR A 30 -22.73 25.60 -14.84
C TYR A 30 -22.04 24.38 -14.19
N GLU A 31 -22.73 23.24 -14.10
CA GLU A 31 -22.07 21.97 -13.80
C GLU A 31 -21.40 21.45 -15.08
N VAL A 32 -20.31 22.11 -15.48
CA VAL A 32 -19.45 21.66 -16.56
C VAL A 32 -18.35 20.81 -15.93
N ASP A 33 -18.37 19.52 -16.23
CA ASP A 33 -17.29 18.62 -15.83
C ASP A 33 -16.02 18.97 -16.61
N LEU A 34 -15.14 19.73 -15.94
CA LEU A 34 -13.87 20.20 -16.48
C LEU A 34 -12.87 19.07 -16.77
N PHE A 35 -13.15 17.85 -16.30
CA PHE A 35 -12.27 16.69 -16.40
C PHE A 35 -12.84 15.60 -17.33
N LYS A 36 -13.94 15.89 -18.04
CA LYS A 36 -14.60 14.93 -18.95
C LYS A 36 -13.68 14.36 -20.04
N ASN A 37 -12.70 15.15 -20.46
CA ASN A 37 -11.70 14.77 -21.48
C ASN A 37 -10.31 14.55 -20.89
N GLU A 38 -10.17 14.55 -19.56
CA GLU A 38 -8.93 14.16 -18.93
C GLU A 38 -8.70 12.68 -19.28
N LYS A 39 -7.61 12.40 -20.01
CA LYS A 39 -7.25 11.01 -20.26
C LYS A 39 -7.12 10.37 -18.89
N LYS A 40 -7.89 9.32 -18.64
CA LYS A 40 -7.51 8.31 -17.65
C LYS A 40 -6.23 7.71 -18.19
N ASP A 41 -5.10 8.40 -18.02
CA ASP A 41 -3.80 7.80 -18.12
C ASP A 41 -3.90 6.62 -17.18
N SER A 42 -3.89 5.43 -17.77
CA SER A 42 -3.86 4.20 -17.03
C SER A 42 -2.57 4.28 -16.23
N ASN A 43 -2.70 4.71 -14.97
CA ASN A 43 -1.68 4.70 -13.93
C ASN A 43 -1.36 3.23 -13.58
N GLN A 44 -1.09 2.42 -14.60
CA GLN A 44 -0.51 1.11 -14.45
C GLN A 44 0.91 1.38 -13.97
N ALA A 45 1.06 1.30 -12.65
CA ALA A 45 2.36 1.28 -12.02
C ALA A 45 3.20 0.25 -12.74
N TYR A 46 4.36 0.66 -13.24
CA TYR A 46 5.26 -0.21 -13.96
C TYR A 46 5.55 -1.49 -13.13
N ILE A 47 5.30 -2.64 -13.75
CA ILE A 47 5.52 -3.97 -13.17
C ILE A 47 6.73 -4.57 -13.91
N MET A 48 7.80 -4.79 -13.17
CA MET A 48 9.03 -5.40 -13.68
C MET A 48 8.78 -6.87 -14.03
N SER A 49 9.37 -7.38 -15.11
CA SER A 49 9.32 -8.81 -15.45
C SER A 49 10.26 -9.65 -14.57
N GLU A 50 10.12 -10.98 -14.58
CA GLU A 50 11.00 -11.88 -13.83
C GLU A 50 12.47 -11.73 -14.28
N ASP A 51 12.73 -11.82 -15.58
CA ASP A 51 14.10 -11.70 -16.14
C ASP A 51 14.75 -10.34 -15.83
N GLU A 52 13.94 -9.28 -15.86
CA GLU A 52 14.38 -7.93 -15.53
C GLU A 52 14.69 -7.79 -14.03
N ALA A 53 13.83 -8.36 -13.17
CA ALA A 53 14.05 -8.42 -11.74
C ALA A 53 15.33 -9.21 -11.40
N TYR A 54 15.58 -10.32 -12.09
CA TYR A 54 16.81 -11.09 -11.97
C TYR A 54 18.05 -10.28 -12.34
N GLY A 55 18.05 -9.59 -13.49
CA GLY A 55 19.19 -8.82 -13.97
C GLY A 55 19.55 -7.62 -13.08
N ILE A 56 18.53 -6.96 -12.52
CA ILE A 56 18.73 -5.78 -11.67
C ILE A 56 19.10 -6.17 -10.24
N SER A 57 18.55 -7.28 -9.72
CA SER A 57 18.77 -7.71 -8.34
C SER A 57 20.24 -7.83 -7.98
N ASP A 58 20.56 -7.52 -6.73
CA ASP A 58 21.88 -7.80 -6.15
C ASP A 58 21.92 -9.21 -5.55
N MET A 59 20.76 -9.75 -5.17
CA MET A 59 20.61 -11.09 -4.62
C MET A 59 19.20 -11.61 -4.91
N VAL A 60 19.10 -12.90 -5.25
CA VAL A 60 17.82 -13.60 -5.45
C VAL A 60 17.82 -14.88 -4.63
N VAL A 61 16.78 -15.03 -3.81
CA VAL A 61 16.59 -16.18 -2.92
C VAL A 61 15.25 -16.83 -3.26
N ALA A 62 15.23 -18.14 -3.44
CA ALA A 62 13.98 -18.89 -3.47
C ALA A 62 13.64 -19.33 -2.04
N SER A 63 12.46 -18.97 -1.56
CA SER A 63 12.04 -19.36 -0.21
C SER A 63 10.52 -19.52 -0.11
N SER A 64 10.08 -20.58 0.56
CA SER A 64 8.70 -20.77 1.02
C SER A 64 8.50 -20.26 2.45
N ASP A 65 9.56 -20.15 3.26
CA ASP A 65 9.49 -19.76 4.67
C ASP A 65 9.91 -18.30 4.92
N ILE A 66 9.00 -17.40 4.55
CA ILE A 66 9.10 -15.96 4.78
C ILE A 66 8.01 -15.51 5.77
N SER A 67 8.39 -14.77 6.80
CA SER A 67 7.50 -14.21 7.81
C SER A 67 7.72 -12.70 8.00
N VAL A 68 6.68 -11.97 8.43
CA VAL A 68 6.81 -10.55 8.80
C VAL A 68 7.28 -10.48 10.25
N THR A 69 8.42 -9.85 10.50
CA THR A 69 8.97 -9.69 11.86
C THR A 69 8.53 -8.39 12.51
N ASP A 70 8.44 -7.31 11.75
CA ASP A 70 8.19 -5.97 12.27
C ASP A 70 7.54 -5.09 11.19
N SER A 71 6.77 -4.09 11.58
CA SER A 71 6.20 -3.12 10.64
C SER A 71 5.98 -1.76 11.29
N SER A 72 6.17 -0.70 10.52
CA SER A 72 5.88 0.67 10.95
C SER A 72 5.11 1.40 9.86
N SER A 73 3.93 1.91 10.19
CA SER A 73 3.03 2.61 9.25
C SER A 73 2.48 3.94 9.77
N GLY A 74 3.02 4.45 10.90
CA GLY A 74 2.45 5.61 11.59
C GLY A 74 2.94 6.97 11.08
N ARG A 75 4.25 7.12 10.83
CA ARG A 75 4.85 8.38 10.35
C ARG A 75 5.67 8.13 9.09
N GLY A 76 5.28 8.77 7.99
CA GLY A 76 5.98 8.65 6.70
C GLY A 76 5.63 7.38 5.93
N LYS A 77 6.57 6.91 5.09
CA LYS A 77 6.37 5.71 4.26
C LYS A 77 6.34 4.46 5.14
N ALA A 78 5.36 3.60 4.89
CA ALA A 78 5.26 2.33 5.59
C ALA A 78 6.50 1.47 5.31
N ILE A 79 7.03 0.84 6.35
CA ILE A 79 8.13 -0.11 6.25
C ILE A 79 7.71 -1.44 6.88
N TYR A 80 8.18 -2.52 6.26
CA TYR A 80 7.92 -3.88 6.68
C TYR A 80 9.26 -4.62 6.70
N ILE A 81 9.54 -5.30 7.80
CA ILE A 81 10.73 -6.13 7.95
C ILE A 81 10.29 -7.58 7.83
N TYR A 82 10.87 -8.28 6.87
CA TYR A 82 10.63 -9.68 6.62
C TYR A 82 11.84 -10.51 7.08
N SER A 83 11.58 -11.72 7.57
CA SER A 83 12.59 -12.72 7.90
C SER A 83 12.37 -13.94 7.00
N ILE A 84 13.44 -14.33 6.32
CA ILE A 84 13.56 -15.58 5.57
C ILE A 84 14.19 -16.59 6.53
N ASN A 85 13.50 -17.66 6.86
CA ASN A 85 13.99 -18.65 7.82
C ASN A 85 14.72 -19.81 7.14
N SER A 86 14.37 -20.12 5.89
CA SER A 86 15.02 -21.12 5.06
C SER A 86 14.84 -20.77 3.58
N GLY A 87 15.71 -21.28 2.72
CA GLY A 87 15.61 -21.09 1.27
C GLY A 87 16.90 -21.43 0.56
N ASP A 88 16.85 -21.33 -0.77
CA ASP A 88 17.98 -21.57 -1.66
C ASP A 88 18.46 -20.23 -2.23
N LEU A 89 19.77 -19.98 -2.15
CA LEU A 89 20.39 -18.84 -2.79
C LEU A 89 20.57 -19.15 -4.28
N LEU A 90 19.79 -18.47 -5.14
CA LEU A 90 19.86 -18.67 -6.59
C LEU A 90 20.91 -17.78 -7.24
N PHE A 91 21.01 -16.53 -6.77
CA PHE A 91 21.91 -15.55 -7.36
C PHE A 91 22.40 -14.56 -6.31
N SER A 92 23.67 -14.17 -6.41
CA SER A 92 24.23 -13.04 -5.67
C SER A 92 25.34 -12.39 -6.50
N LYS A 93 25.29 -11.07 -6.65
CA LYS A 93 26.36 -10.29 -7.33
C LYS A 93 27.68 -10.28 -6.55
N ARG A 94 27.63 -10.58 -5.26
CA ARG A 94 28.81 -10.68 -4.38
C ARG A 94 28.92 -12.12 -3.91
N ASP A 95 30.11 -12.59 -3.57
CA ASP A 95 30.34 -13.91 -2.95
C ASP A 95 29.82 -13.93 -1.49
N SER A 96 28.53 -13.68 -1.31
CA SER A 96 27.87 -13.53 -0.01
C SER A 96 27.18 -14.83 0.35
N VAL A 97 27.67 -15.46 1.41
CA VAL A 97 26.99 -16.60 2.04
C VAL A 97 25.83 -16.06 2.86
N ILE A 98 24.61 -16.52 2.57
CA ILE A 98 23.44 -16.24 3.40
C ILE A 98 23.50 -17.11 4.65
N SER A 99 23.29 -16.49 5.81
CA SER A 99 22.98 -17.19 7.06
C SER A 99 21.53 -16.92 7.42
N TYR A 100 20.80 -17.98 7.74
CA TYR A 100 19.41 -17.90 8.18
C TYR A 100 19.34 -17.80 9.71
N PRO A 101 18.34 -17.11 10.29
CA PRO A 101 17.30 -16.33 9.61
C PRO A 101 17.85 -15.01 9.03
N TYR A 102 17.45 -14.72 7.79
CA TYR A 102 17.93 -13.56 7.04
C TYR A 102 16.85 -12.49 6.91
N ARG A 103 17.18 -11.23 7.25
CA ARG A 103 16.19 -10.13 7.28
C ARG A 103 16.37 -9.16 6.14
N PHE A 104 15.25 -8.73 5.55
CA PHE A 104 15.21 -7.69 4.53
C PHE A 104 14.07 -6.70 4.79
N LEU A 105 14.21 -5.49 4.25
CA LEU A 105 13.23 -4.42 4.39
C LEU A 105 12.40 -4.26 3.12
N SER A 106 11.10 -3.98 3.24
CA SER A 106 10.25 -3.57 2.13
C SER A 106 9.49 -2.31 2.48
N ASN A 107 9.33 -1.42 1.50
CA ASN A 107 8.52 -0.20 1.61
C ASN A 107 7.04 -0.44 1.23
N GLN A 108 6.69 -1.67 0.89
CA GLN A 108 5.34 -2.08 0.54
C GLN A 108 5.02 -3.43 1.20
N ARG A 109 3.76 -3.66 1.52
CA ARG A 109 3.32 -4.95 2.04
C ARG A 109 3.35 -5.96 0.89
N LEU A 110 4.24 -6.93 0.98
CA LEU A 110 4.35 -8.01 0.00
C LEU A 110 3.20 -9.00 0.18
N ASN A 111 2.52 -9.28 -0.92
CA ASN A 111 1.44 -10.25 -0.96
C ASN A 111 2.01 -11.66 -1.15
N LEU A 112 2.54 -12.22 -0.05
CA LEU A 112 3.01 -13.59 0.01
C LEU A 112 1.79 -14.51 0.23
N LYS A 113 0.85 -14.55 -0.72
CA LYS A 113 -0.21 -15.56 -0.73
C LYS A 113 0.45 -16.88 -1.06
N LYS A 114 0.73 -17.66 -0.02
CA LYS A 114 1.31 -18.99 -0.12
C LYS A 114 0.17 -20.00 -0.20
N GLU A 115 0.16 -20.82 -1.23
CA GLU A 115 -0.27 -22.22 -1.02
C GLU A 115 0.88 -22.92 -0.30
N GLU A 116 0.60 -23.90 0.57
CA GLU A 116 1.51 -24.36 1.64
C GLU A 116 2.90 -24.84 1.18
N ASN A 117 3.13 -25.05 -0.11
CA ASN A 117 4.41 -25.54 -0.66
C ASN A 117 5.01 -24.66 -1.78
N ASP A 118 4.42 -23.52 -2.09
CA ASP A 118 4.95 -22.67 -3.15
C ASP A 118 6.13 -21.82 -2.65
N SER A 119 7.29 -22.07 -3.23
CA SER A 119 8.45 -21.21 -3.03
C SER A 119 8.26 -19.91 -3.81
N VAL A 120 8.79 -18.82 -3.29
CA VAL A 120 8.68 -17.49 -3.88
C VAL A 120 10.07 -16.97 -4.20
N TYR A 121 10.20 -16.27 -5.32
CA TYR A 121 11.42 -15.53 -5.61
C TYR A 121 11.47 -14.23 -4.81
N VAL A 122 12.55 -14.08 -4.07
CA VAL A 122 12.84 -12.91 -3.24
C VAL A 122 13.93 -12.10 -3.91
N PHE A 123 13.50 -11.07 -4.65
CA PHE A 123 14.38 -10.14 -5.35
C PHE A 123 14.84 -9.02 -4.42
N LEU A 124 16.16 -8.95 -4.21
CA LEU A 124 16.75 -8.05 -3.24
C LEU A 124 17.77 -7.12 -3.89
N GLU A 125 17.68 -5.85 -3.53
CA GLU A 125 18.69 -4.83 -3.83
C GLU A 125 19.38 -4.38 -2.53
N LYS A 126 20.58 -3.83 -2.65
CA LYS A 126 21.28 -3.25 -1.50
C LYS A 126 20.43 -2.18 -0.83
N LEU A 127 20.39 -2.20 0.51
CA LEU A 127 19.63 -1.24 1.29
C LEU A 127 20.08 0.21 0.99
N LYS A 128 19.12 1.04 0.58
CA LYS A 128 19.31 2.46 0.30
C LYS A 128 18.61 3.28 1.38
N GLY A 129 19.37 3.70 2.40
CA GLY A 129 18.85 4.47 3.52
C GLY A 129 18.67 3.64 4.79
N TYR A 130 17.77 4.09 5.68
CA TYR A 130 17.40 3.40 6.93
C TYR A 130 18.57 2.96 7.82
N LYS A 131 19.69 3.70 7.85
CA LYS A 131 20.94 3.33 8.54
C LYS A 131 20.73 2.88 9.99
N SER A 132 19.92 3.61 10.76
CA SER A 132 19.65 3.28 12.17
C SER A 132 18.95 1.94 12.36
N ILE A 133 17.97 1.62 11.50
CA ILE A 133 17.25 0.35 11.55
C ILE A 133 18.15 -0.78 11.01
N ALA A 134 18.93 -0.49 9.97
CA ALA A 134 19.87 -1.42 9.36
C ALA A 134 20.88 -1.95 10.38
N GLU A 135 21.43 -1.07 11.22
CA GLU A 135 22.41 -1.41 12.24
C GLU A 135 21.77 -2.22 13.38
N VAL A 136 20.63 -1.75 13.91
CA VAL A 136 19.94 -2.39 15.03
C VAL A 136 19.37 -3.77 14.65
N LYS A 137 18.81 -3.91 13.44
CA LYS A 137 18.16 -5.16 12.98
C LYS A 137 19.07 -6.00 12.07
N GLN A 138 20.29 -5.55 11.83
CA GLN A 138 21.30 -6.18 10.95
C GLN A 138 20.80 -6.41 9.51
N ILE A 139 20.07 -5.45 8.96
CA ILE A 139 19.48 -5.54 7.61
C ILE A 139 20.46 -4.93 6.60
N LYS A 140 20.81 -5.72 5.57
CA LYS A 140 21.74 -5.28 4.51
C LYS A 140 21.06 -5.01 3.16
N TYR A 141 19.88 -5.59 2.95
CA TYR A 141 19.16 -5.56 1.67
C TYR A 141 17.71 -5.14 1.87
N GLN A 142 17.12 -4.63 0.80
CA GLN A 142 15.72 -4.30 0.70
C GLN A 142 15.08 -4.99 -0.50
N TRP A 143 13.76 -5.11 -0.49
CA TRP A 143 12.98 -5.59 -1.62
C TRP A 143 13.21 -4.72 -2.85
N LEU A 144 13.38 -5.35 -4.00
CA LEU A 144 13.56 -4.64 -5.27
C LEU A 144 12.32 -3.83 -5.61
N LYS A 145 12.49 -2.51 -5.74
CA LYS A 145 11.40 -1.60 -6.11
C LYS A 145 10.84 -1.96 -7.49
N GLY A 146 9.54 -2.22 -7.57
CA GLY A 146 8.85 -2.54 -8.84
C GLY A 146 8.79 -4.03 -9.16
N ALA A 147 9.50 -4.88 -8.41
CA ALA A 147 9.39 -6.32 -8.53
C ALA A 147 8.09 -6.81 -7.86
N PRO A 148 7.19 -7.50 -8.59
CA PRO A 148 6.08 -8.22 -7.99
C PRO A 148 6.56 -9.50 -7.29
N VAL A 149 5.67 -10.12 -6.54
CA VAL A 149 5.94 -11.42 -5.91
C VAL A 149 5.74 -12.50 -6.98
N TYR A 150 6.83 -13.17 -7.37
CA TYR A 150 6.79 -14.27 -8.34
C TYR A 150 6.84 -15.61 -7.61
N LEU A 151 5.96 -16.53 -8.00
CA LEU A 151 6.02 -17.92 -7.55
C LEU A 151 7.14 -18.64 -8.31
N LEU A 152 7.88 -19.49 -7.61
CA LEU A 152 8.82 -20.41 -8.21
C LEU A 152 8.02 -21.53 -8.88
N ASP A 153 8.07 -21.55 -10.20
CA ASP A 153 7.42 -22.59 -10.98
C ASP A 153 8.24 -23.88 -10.86
N ASN A 154 7.84 -24.77 -9.96
CA ASN A 154 8.52 -26.04 -9.70
C ASN A 154 8.55 -26.98 -10.93
N ALA A 155 7.83 -26.64 -12.00
CA ALA A 155 7.70 -27.42 -13.24
C ALA A 155 8.88 -27.26 -14.23
N LYS A 156 9.82 -26.32 -14.00
CA LYS A 156 10.98 -26.09 -14.88
C LYS A 156 12.28 -26.78 -14.41
N LYS A 157 12.18 -27.83 -13.58
CA LYS A 157 13.33 -28.61 -13.12
C LYS A 157 13.64 -29.79 -14.03
#